data_AF-A0A960HSX7-F1
#
_entry.id   AF-A0A960HSX7-F1
#
_cell.length_a   1.000
_cell.length_b   1.000
_cell.length_c   1.000
_cell.angle_alpha   90.00
_cell.angle_beta   90.00
_cell.angle_gamma   90.00
#
_symmetry.space_group_name_H-M   'P 1'
#
loop_
_entity.id
_entity.type
_entity.pdbx_description
1 polymer ?
#
loop_
_entity_poly.entity_id
_entity_poly.type
_entity_poly.pdbx_seq_one_letter_code
_entity_poly.pdbx_strand_id
1 'polypeptide(L)'
;MSLPLLFACDLVAITALVGGLYFPRHRRREMVLALLVINVGVMVLTQALTSAEVGAGLGLGLFGVLSIIRLRSNEMPQHDVAYYFAALALGLLGGFPVDPAWLSPVLMIAVVLAVFVGDHRRLLGSYRQQLMTLDRAHPTEAGAR
;
A
#
# COMPACT_ATOMS: atom_id res chain seq x y z
N MET A 1 -6.37 8.96 23.26
CA MET A 1 -4.97 8.50 23.15
C MET A 1 -4.11 9.73 22.92
N SER A 2 -2.89 9.79 23.45
CA SER A 2 -2.00 10.91 23.14
C SER A 2 -1.50 10.81 21.69
N LEU A 3 -1.39 11.94 20.97
CA LEU A 3 -0.89 11.97 19.58
C LEU A 3 0.45 11.22 19.39
N PRO A 4 1.45 11.36 20.30
CA PRO A 4 2.71 10.62 20.17
C PRO A 4 2.52 9.09 20.20
N LEU A 5 1.53 8.61 20.95
CA LEU A 5 1.22 7.18 21.01
C LEU A 5 0.59 6.68 19.71
N LEU A 6 -0.23 7.50 19.05
CA LEU A 6 -0.76 7.19 17.71
C LEU A 6 0.36 7.10 16.67
N PHE A 7 1.29 8.04 16.68
CA PHE A 7 2.45 8.00 15.78
C PHE A 7 3.32 6.77 16.05
N ALA A 8 3.53 6.41 17.31
CA ALA A 8 4.24 5.18 17.66
C ALA A 8 3.50 3.93 17.16
N CYS A 9 2.17 3.87 17.30
CA CYS A 9 1.36 2.77 16.78
C CYS A 9 1.45 2.66 15.25
N ASP A 10 1.34 3.78 14.52
CA ASP A 10 1.50 3.78 13.06
C ASP A 10 2.91 3.33 12.65
N LEU A 11 3.95 3.84 13.31
CA LEU A 11 5.34 3.46 13.02
C LEU A 11 5.59 1.96 13.27
N VAL A 12 4.99 1.40 14.33
CA VAL A 12 5.02 -0.04 14.59
C VAL A 12 4.26 -0.81 13.50
N ALA A 13 3.07 -0.33 13.11
CA ALA A 13 2.23 -0.97 12.11
C ALA A 13 2.90 -0.98 10.72
N ILE A 14 3.47 0.13 10.27
CA ILE A 14 4.18 0.19 8.98
C ILE A 14 5.45 -0.65 9.01
N THR A 15 6.17 -0.68 10.15
CA THR A 15 7.35 -1.54 10.29
C THR A 15 6.98 -3.02 10.24
N ALA A 16 5.86 -3.41 10.87
CA ALA A 16 5.34 -4.77 10.79
C ALA A 16 4.88 -5.12 9.36
N LEU A 17 4.19 -4.20 8.68
CA LEU A 17 3.72 -4.38 7.31
C LEU A 17 4.89 -4.52 6.33
N VAL A 18 5.88 -3.63 6.42
CA VAL A 18 7.00 -3.60 5.48
C VAL A 18 8.06 -4.65 5.83
N GLY A 19 8.48 -4.74 7.09
CA GLY A 19 9.52 -5.65 7.55
C GLY A 19 9.04 -7.08 7.77
N GLY A 20 7.82 -7.26 8.29
CA GLY A 20 7.25 -8.57 8.59
C GLY A 20 6.48 -9.20 7.43
N LEU A 21 5.80 -8.38 6.61
CA LEU A 21 4.97 -8.89 5.52
C LEU A 21 5.64 -8.77 4.15
N TYR A 22 5.96 -7.54 3.75
CA TYR A 22 6.43 -7.22 2.40
C TYR A 22 7.84 -7.75 2.11
N PHE A 23 8.82 -7.40 2.96
CA PHE A 23 10.23 -7.71 2.71
C PHE A 23 10.54 -9.21 2.60
N PRO A 24 10.00 -10.09 3.48
CA PRO A 24 10.22 -11.53 3.37
C PRO A 24 9.61 -12.14 2.10
N ARG A 25 8.53 -11.56 1.57
CA ARG A 25 7.79 -12.09 0.42
C ARG A 25 8.32 -11.59 -0.92
N HIS A 26 8.66 -10.31 -1.04
CA HIS A 26 9.01 -9.68 -2.31
C HIS A 26 10.50 -9.32 -2.45
N ARG A 27 11.24 -9.14 -1.34
CA ARG A 27 12.69 -8.82 -1.32
C ARG A 27 13.14 -7.59 -2.14
N ARG A 28 12.23 -6.68 -2.53
CA ARG A 28 12.54 -5.47 -3.31
C ARG A 28 12.76 -4.26 -2.40
N ARG A 29 14.01 -3.80 -2.29
CA ARG A 29 14.42 -2.68 -1.40
C ARG A 29 13.84 -1.33 -1.82
N GLU A 30 13.68 -1.09 -3.12
CA GLU A 30 13.12 0.16 -3.65
C GLU A 30 11.71 0.42 -3.14
N MET A 31 10.90 -0.64 -3.04
CA MET A 31 9.51 -0.54 -2.59
C MET A 31 9.40 -0.32 -1.09
N VAL A 32 10.31 -0.90 -0.28
CA VAL A 32 10.38 -0.65 1.17
C VAL A 32 10.49 0.84 1.45
N LEU A 33 11.39 1.53 0.76
CA LEU A 33 11.55 2.97 0.90
C LEU A 33 10.27 3.71 0.50
N ALA A 34 9.65 3.33 -0.61
CA ALA A 34 8.44 3.99 -1.08
C ALA A 34 7.25 3.82 -0.13
N LEU A 35 7.08 2.63 0.48
CA LEU A 35 6.04 2.36 1.47
C LEU A 35 6.25 3.15 2.77
N LEU A 36 7.50 3.30 3.21
CA LEU A 36 7.82 4.11 4.39
C LEU A 36 7.59 5.60 4.12
N VAL A 37 8.09 6.12 2.99
CA VAL A 37 7.95 7.53 2.62
C VAL A 37 6.48 7.91 2.44
N ILE A 38 5.67 7.06 1.81
CA ILE A 38 4.26 7.38 1.60
C ILE A 38 3.46 7.34 2.91
N ASN A 39 3.72 6.37 3.79
CA ASN A 39 3.04 6.27 5.09
C ASN A 39 3.39 7.46 5.99
N VAL A 40 4.68 7.72 6.22
CA VAL A 40 5.14 8.84 7.05
C VAL A 40 4.74 10.18 6.44
N GLY A 41 4.88 10.34 5.12
CA GLY A 41 4.51 11.55 4.41
C GLY A 41 3.03 11.88 4.56
N VAL A 42 2.16 10.87 4.42
CA VAL A 42 0.72 11.05 4.61
C VAL A 42 0.36 11.30 6.07
N MET A 43 1.00 10.63 7.03
CA MET A 43 0.80 10.91 8.45
C MET A 43 1.10 12.38 8.78
N VAL A 44 2.25 12.89 8.33
CA VAL A 44 2.65 14.29 8.54
C VAL A 44 1.68 15.25 7.86
N LEU A 45 1.29 14.97 6.62
CA LEU A 45 0.35 15.81 5.86
C LEU A 45 -1.03 15.85 6.52
N THR A 46 -1.53 14.70 6.97
CA THR A 46 -2.84 14.57 7.64
C THR A 46 -2.86 15.36 8.94
N GLN A 47 -1.81 15.25 9.74
CA GLN A 47 -1.67 16.01 10.98
C GLN A 47 -1.61 17.52 10.71
N ALA A 48 -0.85 17.95 9.70
CA ALA A 48 -0.75 19.35 9.31
C ALA A 48 -2.11 19.91 8.85
N LEU A 49 -2.84 19.17 8.02
CA LEU A 49 -4.13 19.60 7.48
C LEU A 49 -5.25 19.61 8.55
N THR A 50 -5.21 18.65 9.47
CA THR A 50 -6.18 18.57 10.58
C THR A 50 -6.00 19.75 11.54
N SER A 51 -4.76 20.20 11.75
CA SER A 51 -4.48 21.40 12.54
C SER A 51 -4.96 22.71 11.91
N ALA A 52 -5.26 22.71 10.60
CA ALA A 52 -5.66 23.88 9.83
C ALA A 52 -7.18 23.98 9.56
N GLU A 53 -8.01 23.16 10.21
CA GLU A 53 -9.48 23.06 9.98
C GLU A 53 -9.87 22.78 8.51
N VAL A 54 -8.95 22.27 7.69
CA VAL A 54 -9.20 22.01 6.27
C VAL A 54 -9.71 20.58 6.08
N GLY A 55 -10.89 20.28 6.62
CA GLY A 55 -11.49 18.93 6.53
C GLY A 55 -11.69 18.45 5.09
N ALA A 56 -12.00 19.35 4.16
CA ALA A 56 -12.16 19.04 2.73
C ALA A 56 -10.82 18.84 1.98
N GLY A 57 -9.73 19.45 2.47
CA GLY A 57 -8.41 19.43 1.82
C GLY A 57 -7.72 18.08 1.92
N LEU A 58 -8.06 17.29 2.95
CA LEU A 58 -7.52 15.96 3.18
C LEU A 58 -8.01 14.96 2.13
N GLY A 59 -9.31 14.99 1.81
CA GLY A 59 -9.90 14.18 0.73
C GLY A 59 -9.35 14.56 -0.64
N LEU A 60 -9.19 15.86 -0.93
CA LEU A 60 -8.56 16.35 -2.16
C LEU A 60 -7.09 15.92 -2.27
N GLY A 61 -6.32 16.00 -1.17
CA GLY A 61 -4.93 15.56 -1.12
C GLY A 61 -4.77 14.08 -1.41
N LEU A 62 -5.62 13.24 -0.82
CA LEU A 62 -5.65 11.80 -1.09
C LEU A 62 -6.03 11.49 -2.54
N PHE A 63 -7.02 12.17 -3.10
CA PHE A 63 -7.34 12.05 -4.52
C PHE A 63 -6.17 12.43 -5.43
N GLY A 64 -5.41 13.47 -5.07
CA GLY A 64 -4.19 13.87 -5.78
C GLY A 64 -3.11 12.78 -5.75
N VAL A 65 -2.84 12.20 -4.58
CA VAL A 65 -1.87 11.10 -4.44
C VAL A 65 -2.30 9.87 -5.25
N LEU A 66 -3.58 9.49 -5.19
CA LEU A 66 -4.13 8.39 -5.99
C LEU A 66 -4.05 8.66 -7.50
N SER A 67 -4.26 9.90 -7.92
CA SER A 67 -4.10 10.33 -9.31
C SER A 67 -2.65 10.18 -9.77
N ILE A 68 -1.67 10.61 -8.96
CA ILE A 68 -0.24 10.47 -9.27
C ILE A 68 0.17 9.00 -9.37
N ILE A 69 -0.36 8.13 -8.50
CA ILE A 69 -0.09 6.67 -8.55
C ILE A 69 -0.54 6.08 -9.90
N ARG A 70 -1.67 6.55 -10.47
CA ARG A 70 -2.16 6.10 -11.78
C ARG A 70 -1.32 6.60 -12.96
N LEU A 71 -0.65 7.74 -12.82
CA LEU A 71 0.15 8.37 -13.88
C LEU A 71 1.53 7.71 -14.09
N ARG A 72 1.89 6.69 -13.30
CA ARG A 72 3.18 6.01 -13.42
C ARG A 72 3.22 5.13 -14.68
N SER A 73 4.21 5.37 -15.54
CA SER A 73 4.39 4.70 -16.84
C SER A 73 4.90 3.25 -16.79
N ASN A 74 5.26 2.76 -15.60
CA ASN A 74 5.69 1.38 -15.41
C ASN A 74 4.57 0.62 -14.70
N GLU A 75 4.12 -0.49 -15.29
CA GLU A 75 3.09 -1.35 -14.70
C GLU A 75 3.58 -1.84 -13.34
N MET A 76 3.11 -1.19 -12.28
CA MET A 76 3.29 -1.71 -10.94
C MET A 76 2.54 -3.03 -10.89
N PRO A 77 3.22 -4.14 -10.54
CA PRO A 77 2.52 -5.41 -10.51
C PRO A 77 1.39 -5.31 -9.48
N GLN A 78 0.23 -5.85 -9.81
CA GLN A 78 -1.02 -5.54 -9.11
C GLN A 78 -0.98 -5.84 -7.59
N HIS A 79 -0.05 -6.70 -7.15
CA HIS A 79 0.24 -6.96 -5.73
C HIS A 79 0.88 -5.77 -5.01
N ASP A 80 1.77 -5.02 -5.66
CA ASP A 80 2.49 -3.89 -5.08
C ASP A 80 1.54 -2.73 -4.73
N VAL A 81 0.44 -2.59 -5.50
CA VAL A 81 -0.59 -1.56 -5.28
C VAL A 81 -1.32 -1.77 -3.95
N ALA A 82 -1.64 -3.01 -3.57
CA ALA A 82 -2.33 -3.30 -2.30
C ALA A 82 -1.50 -2.85 -1.09
N TYR A 83 -0.19 -3.08 -1.12
CA TYR A 83 0.73 -2.61 -0.08
C TYR A 83 0.81 -1.08 0.00
N TYR A 84 0.78 -0.38 -1.13
CA TYR A 84 0.70 1.09 -1.16
C TYR A 84 -0.58 1.61 -0.52
N PHE A 85 -1.73 1.02 -0.84
CA PHE A 85 -3.00 1.41 -0.23
C PHE A 85 -3.02 1.15 1.28
N ALA A 86 -2.44 0.03 1.73
CA ALA A 86 -2.32 -0.25 3.14
C ALA A 86 -1.42 0.77 3.86
N ALA A 87 -0.27 1.12 3.29
CA ALA A 87 0.63 2.13 3.83
C ALA A 87 -0.04 3.52 3.91
N LEU A 88 -0.83 3.89 2.89
CA LEU A 88 -1.65 5.11 2.87
C LEU A 88 -2.70 5.12 3.99
N ALA A 89 -3.46 4.03 4.12
CA ALA A 89 -4.49 3.89 5.14
C ALA A 89 -3.90 3.97 6.56
N LEU A 90 -2.77 3.30 6.80
CA LEU A 90 -2.05 3.39 8.07
C LEU A 90 -1.62 4.84 8.36
N GLY A 91 -1.01 5.53 7.38
CA GLY A 91 -0.53 6.89 7.56
C GLY A 91 -1.66 7.87 7.87
N LEU A 92 -2.83 7.68 7.26
CA LEU A 92 -4.04 8.44 7.57
C LEU A 92 -4.53 8.19 8.99
N LEU A 93 -4.64 6.92 9.40
CA LEU A 93 -5.07 6.55 10.75
C LEU A 93 -4.07 7.02 11.82
N GLY A 94 -2.78 7.13 11.49
CA GLY A 94 -1.73 7.66 12.36
C GLY A 94 -1.78 9.17 12.52
N GLY A 95 -2.13 9.89 11.44
CA GLY A 95 -2.21 11.35 11.44
C GLY A 95 -3.56 11.93 11.88
N PHE A 96 -4.57 11.08 12.08
CA PHE A 96 -5.92 11.50 12.47
C PHE A 96 -6.43 10.68 13.67
N PRO A 97 -6.54 11.28 14.87
CA PRO A 97 -7.12 10.60 16.02
C PRO A 97 -8.62 10.35 15.79
N VAL A 98 -9.04 9.09 15.90
CA VAL A 98 -10.45 8.70 15.80
C VAL A 98 -11.00 8.48 17.21
N ASP A 99 -12.21 8.98 17.46
CA ASP A 99 -12.95 8.69 18.68
C ASP A 99 -13.90 7.49 18.50
N PRO A 100 -13.91 6.54 19.46
CA PRO A 100 -13.08 6.48 20.66
C PRO A 100 -11.63 6.09 20.36
N ALA A 101 -10.70 6.62 21.16
CA ALA A 101 -9.24 6.49 20.99
C ALA A 101 -8.67 5.10 20.66
N TRP A 102 -9.30 4.02 21.14
CA TRP A 102 -8.87 2.65 20.89
C TRP A 102 -9.22 2.15 19.48
N LEU A 103 -10.05 2.87 18.75
CA LEU A 103 -10.50 2.49 17.41
C LEU A 103 -9.38 2.62 16.38
N SER A 104 -8.57 3.69 16.42
CA SER A 104 -7.42 3.86 15.51
C SER A 104 -6.46 2.67 15.51
N PRO A 105 -5.91 2.20 16.65
CA PRO A 105 -5.01 1.04 16.64
C PRO A 105 -5.71 -0.26 16.23
N VAL A 106 -7.00 -0.44 16.56
CA VAL A 106 -7.78 -1.59 16.10
C VAL A 106 -7.91 -1.60 14.57
N LEU A 107 -8.17 -0.46 13.95
CA LEU A 107 -8.24 -0.32 12.49
C LEU A 107 -6.88 -0.55 11.84
N MET A 108 -5.79 -0.05 12.43
CA MET A 108 -4.43 -0.33 11.95
C MET A 108 -4.12 -1.83 11.96
N ILE A 109 -4.46 -2.52 13.06
CA ILE A 109 -4.32 -3.98 13.16
C ILE A 109 -5.17 -4.68 12.11
N ALA A 110 -6.41 -4.24 11.90
CA ALA A 110 -7.31 -4.81 10.90
C ALA A 110 -6.74 -4.66 9.47
N VAL A 111 -6.15 -3.51 9.13
CA VAL A 111 -5.48 -3.29 7.83
C VAL A 111 -4.31 -4.26 7.66
N VAL A 112 -3.43 -4.36 8.67
CA VAL A 112 -2.27 -5.29 8.61
C VAL A 112 -2.74 -6.74 8.49
N LEU A 113 -3.78 -7.14 9.23
CA LEU A 113 -4.37 -8.47 9.14
C LEU A 113 -5.01 -8.74 7.78
N ALA A 114 -5.71 -7.77 7.20
CA ALA A 114 -6.32 -7.91 5.88
C ALA A 114 -5.27 -8.17 4.80
N VAL A 115 -4.15 -7.44 4.81
CA VAL A 115 -3.04 -7.70 3.89
C VAL A 115 -2.38 -9.04 4.21
N PHE A 116 -2.20 -9.39 5.48
CA PHE A 116 -1.63 -10.68 5.88
C PHE A 116 -2.44 -11.87 5.35
N VAL A 117 -3.77 -11.81 5.48
CA VAL A 117 -4.68 -12.85 4.98
C VAL A 117 -4.74 -12.84 3.45
N GLY A 118 -4.88 -11.67 2.84
CA GLY A 118 -4.97 -11.52 1.38
C GLY A 118 -3.71 -11.99 0.65
N ASP A 119 -2.53 -11.72 1.22
CA ASP A 119 -1.24 -12.14 0.66
C ASP A 119 -0.76 -13.50 1.20
N HIS A 120 -1.67 -14.28 1.81
CA HIS A 120 -1.36 -15.63 2.24
C HIS A 120 -1.35 -16.57 1.02
N ARG A 121 -0.16 -17.03 0.66
CA ARG A 121 0.17 -17.95 -0.47
C ARG A 121 -0.77 -19.14 -0.68
N ARG A 122 -1.56 -19.54 0.32
CA ARG A 122 -2.52 -20.66 0.20
C ARG A 122 -3.83 -20.30 -0.50
N LEU A 123 -4.18 -19.02 -0.63
CA LEU A 123 -5.46 -18.59 -1.20
C LEU A 123 -5.41 -18.34 -2.72
N LEU A 124 -4.23 -18.04 -3.28
CA LEU A 124 -4.06 -17.71 -4.70
C LEU A 124 -3.07 -18.67 -5.34
N GLY A 125 -3.57 -19.84 -5.76
CA GLY A 125 -2.80 -20.82 -6.51
C GLY A 125 -2.16 -20.20 -7.75
N SER A 126 -0.84 -20.31 -7.85
CA SER A 126 0.03 -20.21 -9.02
C SER A 126 -0.55 -19.52 -10.27
N TYR A 127 -0.84 -18.21 -10.21
CA TYR A 127 -1.09 -17.42 -11.42
C TYR A 127 0.26 -17.11 -12.08
N ARG A 128 0.68 -17.97 -13.02
CA ARG A 128 1.96 -17.86 -13.72
C ARG A 128 1.79 -16.96 -14.94
N GLN A 129 2.06 -15.66 -14.80
CA GLN A 129 2.21 -14.77 -15.96
C GLN A 129 3.52 -15.12 -16.68
N GLN A 130 3.41 -15.61 -17.91
CA GLN A 130 4.55 -15.86 -18.78
C GLN A 130 4.48 -14.91 -19.97
N LEU A 131 5.45 -13.98 -20.05
CA LEU A 131 5.62 -13.13 -21.22
C LEU A 131 6.19 -14.00 -22.35
N MET A 132 5.35 -14.37 -23.31
CA MET A 132 5.76 -15.13 -24.50
C MET A 132 5.98 -14.17 -25.67
N THR A 133 7.24 -14.00 -26.07
CA THR A 133 7.59 -13.34 -27.32
C THR A 133 7.43 -14.34 -28.46
N LEU A 134 6.38 -14.18 -29.27
CA LEU A 134 6.14 -15.02 -30.43
C LEU A 134 6.82 -14.37 -31.65
N ASP A 135 7.94 -14.93 -32.08
CA ASP A 135 8.70 -14.41 -33.23
C ASP A 135 7.97 -14.56 -34.57
N ARG A 136 6.99 -15.46 -34.67
CA ARG A 136 6.11 -15.62 -35.83
C ARG A 136 4.75 -16.20 -35.44
N ALA A 137 3.68 -15.56 -35.89
CA ALA A 137 2.35 -16.16 -35.93
C ALA A 137 2.21 -16.93 -37.25
N HIS A 138 2.14 -18.25 -37.19
CA HIS A 138 1.84 -19.09 -38.35
C HIS A 138 0.33 -19.40 -38.37
N PRO A 139 -0.47 -18.75 -39.23
CA PRO A 139 -1.92 -19.00 -39.32
C PRO A 139 -2.26 -20.27 -40.11
N THR A 140 -1.27 -20.97 -40.66
CA THR A 140 -1.45 -22.12 -41.57
C THR A 140 -0.48 -23.25 -41.23
N GLU A 141 -0.99 -24.49 -41.17
CA GLU A 141 -0.24 -25.72 -40.86
C GLU A 141 0.98 -25.95 -41.77
N ALA A 142 0.97 -25.40 -42.99
CA ALA A 142 2.07 -25.53 -43.95
C ALA A 142 3.37 -24.83 -43.52
N GLY A 143 3.34 -23.91 -42.55
CA GLY A 143 4.51 -23.17 -42.08
C GLY A 143 5.16 -23.72 -40.80
N ALA A 144 4.64 -24.81 -40.22
CA ALA A 144 5.04 -25.36 -38.93
C ALA A 144 5.94 -26.61 -39.02
N ARG A 145 6.53 -26.89 -40.19
CA ARG A 145 7.50 -27.97 -40.40
C ARG A 145 8.92 -27.44 -40.52
#